data_AF-A0A2D4F719-F1
#
_entry.id   AF-A0A2D4F719-F1
#
_cell.length_a   1.000
_cell.length_b   1.000
_cell.length_c   1.000
_cell.angle_alpha   90.00
_cell.angle_beta   90.00
_cell.angle_gamma   90.00
#
_symmetry.space_group_name_H-M   'P 1'
#
loop_
_entity.id
_entity.type
_entity.pdbx_description
1 polymer ?
#
loop_
_entity_poly.entity_id
_entity_poly.type
_entity_poly.pdbx_seq_one_letter_code
_entity_poly.pdbx_strand_id
1 'polypeptide(L)'
;MAVHVRRDHVFEDSYRELHRKSPEEMKNRLYIVFEGEEGQDAGGLLREWYMIISREMFNPMYALFRTSPGDRVTYTINPSSHCNPNHLSYFKFVGRIVAKAVYDNRLLECYFTRSFYKHILGKSVR
;
A
#
# COMPACT_ATOMS: atom_id res chain seq x y z
N MET A 1 -13.89 5.32 9.63
CA MET A 1 -12.63 5.30 10.41
C MET A 1 -11.76 6.44 9.91
N ALA A 2 -11.53 7.45 10.74
CA ALA A 2 -10.63 8.55 10.37
C ALA A 2 -9.17 8.04 10.35
N VAL A 3 -8.39 8.52 9.39
CA VAL A 3 -6.97 8.20 9.23
C VAL A 3 -6.24 9.52 9.05
N HIS A 4 -5.49 9.92 10.07
CA HIS A 4 -4.74 11.17 10.09
C HIS A 4 -3.34 10.93 9.55
N VAL A 5 -2.97 11.67 8.52
CA VAL A 5 -1.68 11.50 7.83
C VAL A 5 -1.08 12.85 7.48
N ARG A 6 0.24 12.96 7.54
CA ARG A 6 0.96 14.06 6.90
C ARG A 6 1.29 13.67 5.47
N ARG A 7 1.11 14.60 4.54
CA ARG A 7 1.29 14.35 3.09
C ARG A 7 2.66 13.77 2.75
N ASP A 8 3.71 14.24 3.40
CA ASP A 8 5.09 13.79 3.18
C ASP A 8 5.45 12.50 3.94
N HIS A 9 4.54 11.96 4.75
CA HIS A 9 4.75 10.76 5.58
C HIS A 9 3.56 9.79 5.47
N VAL A 10 2.88 9.78 4.32
CA VAL A 10 1.63 9.01 4.12
C VAL A 10 1.82 7.54 4.43
N PHE A 11 2.96 6.94 4.08
CA PHE A 11 3.19 5.51 4.34
C PHE A 11 3.33 5.21 5.82
N GLU A 12 4.19 5.92 6.55
CA GLU A 12 4.43 5.71 7.98
C GLU A 12 3.21 6.02 8.83
N ASP A 13 2.55 7.15 8.56
CA ASP A 13 1.37 7.56 9.33
C ASP A 13 0.20 6.59 9.05
N SER A 14 0.00 6.17 7.79
CA SER A 14 -1.00 5.13 7.47
C SER A 14 -0.66 3.78 8.11
N TYR A 15 0.61 3.39 8.11
CA TYR A 15 1.07 2.18 8.79
C TYR A 15 0.74 2.27 10.29
N ARG A 16 1.10 3.36 10.95
CA ARG A 16 0.82 3.59 12.39
C ARG A 16 -0.67 3.42 12.71
N GLU A 17 -1.54 4.04 11.93
CA GLU A 17 -3.00 4.03 12.12
C GLU A 17 -3.66 2.67 11.79
N LEU A 18 -3.18 1.97 10.76
CA LEU A 18 -3.93 0.87 10.14
C LEU A 18 -3.31 -0.52 10.36
N HIS A 19 -2.00 -0.64 10.60
CA HIS A 19 -1.33 -1.96 10.60
C HIS A 19 -1.81 -2.93 11.68
N ARG A 20 -2.35 -2.42 12.80
CA ARG A 20 -2.88 -3.20 13.93
C ARG A 20 -4.37 -3.45 13.89
N LYS A 21 -5.10 -2.84 12.95
CA LYS A 21 -6.54 -3.02 12.83
C LYS A 21 -6.91 -4.49 12.60
N SER A 22 -8.13 -4.90 12.90
CA SER A 22 -8.62 -6.22 12.49
C SER A 22 -9.02 -6.23 11.00
N PRO A 23 -9.21 -7.41 10.37
CA PRO A 23 -9.80 -7.49 9.04
C PRO A 23 -11.18 -6.82 8.96
N GLU A 24 -12.01 -6.94 10.00
CA GLU A 24 -13.34 -6.34 10.10
C GLU A 24 -13.24 -4.82 10.17
N GLU A 25 -12.31 -4.27 10.97
CA GLU A 25 -12.08 -2.83 11.03
C GLU A 25 -11.62 -2.26 9.68
N MET A 26 -10.81 -3.01 8.93
CA MET A 26 -10.35 -2.58 7.59
C MET A 26 -11.47 -2.53 6.56
N LYS A 27 -12.58 -3.25 6.73
CA LYS A 27 -13.75 -3.16 5.84
C LYS A 27 -14.50 -1.84 5.99
N ASN A 28 -14.33 -1.14 7.11
CA ASN A 28 -14.94 0.16 7.32
C ASN A 28 -14.46 1.20 6.29
N ARG A 29 -15.32 2.15 5.96
CA ARG A 29 -14.95 3.30 5.12
C ARG A 29 -13.85 4.11 5.79
N LEU A 30 -12.79 4.40 5.05
CA LEU A 30 -11.72 5.29 5.48
C LEU A 30 -12.12 6.74 5.21
N TYR A 31 -11.87 7.61 6.18
CA TYR A 31 -11.97 9.06 6.04
C TYR A 31 -10.57 9.63 6.23
N ILE A 32 -9.97 10.11 5.15
CA ILE A 32 -8.60 10.61 5.18
C ILE A 32 -8.61 12.06 5.65
N VAL A 33 -7.72 12.36 6.59
CA VAL A 33 -7.46 13.71 7.07
C VAL A 33 -5.98 14.00 6.85
N PHE A 34 -5.67 14.85 5.87
CA PHE A 34 -4.31 15.38 5.72
C PHE A 34 -4.10 16.46 6.78
N GLU A 35 -3.13 16.24 7.67
CA GLU A 35 -2.88 17.14 8.79
C GLU A 35 -2.42 18.52 8.30
N GLY A 36 -3.05 19.58 8.83
CA GLY A 36 -2.77 20.95 8.44
C GLY A 36 -3.40 21.39 7.12
N GLU A 37 -4.23 20.55 6.48
CA GLU A 37 -4.91 20.86 5.23
C GLU A 37 -6.43 20.96 5.42
N GLU A 38 -7.07 21.93 4.78
CA GLU A 38 -8.53 22.01 4.75
C GLU A 38 -9.11 20.94 3.82
N GLY A 39 -9.74 19.92 4.40
CA GLY A 39 -10.39 18.85 3.65
C GLY A 39 -11.79 19.23 3.18
N GLN A 40 -11.95 19.58 1.91
CA GLN A 40 -13.25 19.96 1.34
C GLN A 40 -14.08 18.77 0.83
N ASP A 41 -13.44 17.76 0.22
CA ASP A 41 -14.12 16.60 -0.35
C ASP A 41 -13.51 15.28 0.14
N ALA A 42 -14.24 14.57 0.99
CA ALA A 42 -13.82 13.27 1.51
C ALA A 42 -13.57 12.23 0.40
N GLY A 43 -14.26 12.32 -0.74
CA GLY A 43 -14.05 11.43 -1.89
C GLY A 43 -12.73 11.71 -2.60
N GLY A 44 -12.42 12.98 -2.84
CA GLY A 44 -11.16 13.47 -3.39
C GLY A 44 -9.96 13.12 -2.53
N LEU A 45 -10.02 13.37 -1.22
CA LEU A 45 -8.93 13.06 -0.29
C LEU A 45 -8.65 11.55 -0.23
N LEU A 46 -9.69 10.70 -0.24
CA LEU A 46 -9.51 9.25 -0.28
C LEU A 46 -8.82 8.80 -1.58
N ARG A 47 -9.23 9.37 -2.72
CA ARG A 47 -8.61 9.07 -4.02
C ARG A 47 -7.14 9.47 -4.03
N GLU A 48 -6.83 10.66 -3.53
CA GLU A 48 -5.47 11.18 -3.45
C GLU A 48 -4.60 10.33 -2.51
N TRP A 49 -5.12 9.93 -1.35
CA TRP A 49 -4.41 9.03 -0.45
C TRP A 49 -4.07 7.69 -1.12
N TYR A 50 -5.00 7.08 -1.86
CA TYR A 50 -4.72 5.86 -2.62
C TYR A 50 -3.62 6.06 -3.66
N MET A 51 -3.60 7.22 -4.33
CA MET A 51 -2.53 7.57 -5.28
C MET A 51 -1.18 7.64 -4.58
N ILE A 52 -1.07 8.41 -3.48
CA ILE A 52 0.20 8.61 -2.76
C ILE A 52 0.67 7.29 -2.13
N ILE A 53 -0.18 6.59 -1.37
CA ILE A 53 0.20 5.33 -0.73
C ILE A 53 0.62 4.29 -1.77
N SER A 54 -0.03 4.25 -2.95
CA SER A 54 0.35 3.33 -4.02
C SER A 54 1.74 3.57 -4.57
N ARG A 55 2.25 4.82 -4.53
CA ARG A 55 3.63 5.14 -4.91
C ARG A 55 4.60 4.82 -3.78
N GLU A 56 4.26 5.21 -2.56
CA GLU A 56 5.12 5.00 -1.39
C GLU A 56 5.35 3.53 -1.05
N MET A 57 4.36 2.64 -1.28
CA MET A 57 4.53 1.20 -1.09
C MET A 57 5.71 0.62 -1.91
N PHE A 58 6.10 1.27 -3.00
CA PHE A 58 7.19 0.85 -3.90
C PHE A 58 8.38 1.81 -3.88
N ASN A 59 8.39 2.77 -2.96
CA ASN A 59 9.52 3.67 -2.76
C ASN A 59 10.77 2.83 -2.40
N PRO A 60 11.87 2.93 -3.19
CA PRO A 60 13.09 2.15 -2.97
C PRO A 60 13.70 2.35 -1.58
N MET A 61 13.42 3.47 -0.91
CA MET A 61 13.92 3.78 0.42
C MET A 61 13.42 2.81 1.50
N TYR A 62 12.25 2.17 1.30
CA TYR A 62 11.78 1.13 2.22
C TYR A 62 12.38 -0.25 1.94
N ALA A 63 13.07 -0.40 0.82
CA ALA A 63 13.68 -1.65 0.35
C ALA A 63 12.70 -2.84 0.20
N LEU A 64 11.39 -2.62 0.11
CA LEU A 64 10.38 -3.68 0.05
C LEU A 64 10.30 -4.35 -1.33
N PHE A 65 10.18 -3.53 -2.37
CA PHE A 65 10.00 -3.98 -3.74
C PHE A 65 11.09 -3.40 -4.63
N ARG A 66 11.26 -4.01 -5.80
CA ARG A 66 12.09 -3.50 -6.89
C ARG A 66 11.37 -3.67 -8.20
N THR A 67 11.73 -2.87 -9.19
CA THR A 67 11.27 -3.08 -10.56
C THR A 67 11.74 -4.43 -11.08
N SER A 68 10.86 -5.14 -11.78
CA SER A 68 11.15 -6.40 -12.44
C SER A 68 12.24 -6.20 -13.50
N PRO A 69 13.33 -6.99 -13.49
CA PRO A 69 14.39 -6.84 -14.48
C PRO A 69 13.93 -7.03 -15.93
N GLY A 70 12.86 -7.80 -16.14
CA GLY A 70 12.38 -8.19 -17.46
C GLY A 70 11.61 -7.09 -18.22
N ASP A 71 10.85 -6.24 -17.51
CA ASP A 71 10.02 -5.20 -18.14
C ASP A 71 10.24 -3.79 -17.57
N ARG A 72 10.88 -3.67 -16.40
CA ARG A 72 11.15 -2.42 -15.67
C ARG A 72 9.91 -1.57 -15.34
N VAL A 73 8.71 -2.10 -15.50
CA VAL A 73 7.44 -1.41 -15.24
C VAL A 73 6.60 -2.11 -14.18
N THR A 74 6.79 -3.41 -13.99
CA THR A 74 6.16 -4.17 -12.91
C THR A 74 7.08 -4.29 -11.71
N TYR A 75 6.51 -4.54 -10.53
CA TYR A 75 7.24 -4.70 -9.28
C TYR A 75 7.26 -6.15 -8.80
N THR A 76 8.37 -6.52 -8.18
CA THR A 76 8.57 -7.80 -7.49
C THR A 76 9.23 -7.56 -6.13
N ILE A 77 9.22 -8.58 -5.26
CA ILE A 77 9.84 -8.50 -3.93
C ILE A 77 11.34 -8.20 -4.09
N ASN A 78 11.86 -7.27 -3.30
CA ASN A 78 13.29 -7.09 -3.17
C ASN A 78 13.88 -8.21 -2.28
N PRO A 79 14.75 -9.09 -2.81
CA PRO A 79 15.39 -10.15 -2.02
C PRO A 79 16.23 -9.60 -0.85
N SER A 80 16.71 -8.37 -0.98
CA SER A 80 17.47 -7.67 0.06
C SER A 80 16.60 -6.91 1.05
N SER A 81 15.27 -7.09 1.05
CA SER A 81 14.35 -6.35 1.93
C SER A 81 14.66 -6.47 3.42
N HIS A 82 15.35 -7.55 3.84
CA HIS A 82 15.79 -7.76 5.22
C HIS A 82 16.74 -6.66 5.74
N CYS A 83 17.34 -5.83 4.88
CA CYS A 83 18.09 -4.64 5.32
C CYS A 83 17.21 -3.62 6.04
N ASN A 84 15.89 -3.66 5.81
CA ASN A 84 14.91 -2.95 6.61
C ASN A 84 14.40 -3.88 7.73
N PRO A 85 14.66 -3.57 9.02
CA PRO A 85 14.26 -4.44 10.13
C PRO A 85 12.74 -4.61 10.25
N ASN A 86 11.95 -3.70 9.69
CA ASN A 86 10.48 -3.75 9.71
C ASN A 86 9.86 -4.45 8.48
N HIS A 87 10.67 -4.97 7.55
CA HIS A 87 10.19 -5.37 6.22
C HIS A 87 9.02 -6.37 6.24
N LEU A 88 9.01 -7.36 7.14
CA LEU A 88 7.91 -8.32 7.24
C LEU A 88 6.59 -7.64 7.66
N SER A 89 6.66 -6.72 8.63
CA SER A 89 5.48 -5.97 9.07
C SER A 89 4.98 -5.04 7.97
N TYR A 90 5.89 -4.42 7.22
CA TYR A 90 5.54 -3.59 6.08
C TYR A 90 4.95 -4.40 4.92
N PHE A 91 5.47 -5.59 4.59
CA PHE A 91 4.84 -6.47 3.61
C PHE A 91 3.42 -6.87 4.02
N LYS A 92 3.21 -7.19 5.31
CA LYS A 92 1.87 -7.46 5.83
C LYS A 92 0.97 -6.23 5.64
N PHE A 93 1.44 -5.03 5.97
CA PHE A 93 0.70 -3.80 5.78
C PHE A 93 0.37 -3.52 4.31
N VAL A 94 1.34 -3.62 3.40
CA VAL A 94 1.13 -3.50 1.94
C VAL A 94 0.05 -4.48 1.46
N GLY A 95 0.12 -5.75 1.89
CA GLY A 95 -0.91 -6.74 1.57
C GLY A 95 -2.30 -6.31 2.04
N ARG A 96 -2.41 -5.67 3.21
CA ARG A 96 -3.67 -5.13 3.71
C ARG A 96 -4.18 -3.95 2.89
N ILE A 97 -3.29 -3.04 2.46
CA ILE A 97 -3.67 -1.91 1.59
C ILE A 97 -4.13 -2.40 0.22
N VAL A 98 -3.46 -3.38 -0.37
CA VAL A 98 -3.87 -4.02 -1.62
C VAL A 98 -5.24 -4.68 -1.47
N ALA A 99 -5.45 -5.48 -0.41
CA ALA A 99 -6.75 -6.09 -0.14
C ALA A 99 -7.86 -5.04 0.08
N LYS A 100 -7.54 -3.95 0.78
CA LYS A 100 -8.45 -2.83 1.01
C LYS A 100 -8.81 -2.11 -0.30
N ALA A 101 -7.85 -1.88 -1.18
CA ALA A 101 -8.11 -1.29 -2.50
C ALA A 101 -9.06 -2.17 -3.34
N VAL A 102 -8.85 -3.49 -3.34
CA VAL A 102 -9.78 -4.43 -4.00
C VAL A 102 -11.17 -4.36 -3.38
N TYR A 103 -11.27 -4.38 -2.04
CA TYR A 103 -12.54 -4.31 -1.32
C TYR A 103 -13.32 -3.01 -1.60
N ASP A 104 -12.63 -1.87 -1.68
CA ASP A 104 -13.22 -0.55 -1.93
C ASP A 104 -13.43 -0.25 -3.42
N ASN A 105 -13.11 -1.20 -4.32
CA ASN A 105 -13.12 -1.03 -5.77
C ASN A 105 -12.29 0.19 -6.22
N ARG A 106 -11.06 0.28 -5.72
CA ARG A 106 -10.09 1.35 -6.02
C ARG A 106 -8.88 0.79 -6.74
N LEU A 107 -8.42 1.53 -7.75
CA LEU A 107 -7.19 1.24 -8.46
C LEU A 107 -5.99 1.78 -7.68
N LEU A 108 -4.90 1.02 -7.71
CA LEU A 108 -3.59 1.46 -7.22
C LEU A 108 -2.71 1.77 -8.45
N GLU A 109 -1.88 2.82 -8.38
CA GLU A 109 -0.93 3.15 -9.46
C GLU A 109 0.33 2.28 -9.39
N CYS A 110 0.15 0.96 -9.30
CA CYS A 110 1.23 0.01 -9.20
C CYS A 110 0.82 -1.35 -9.78
N TYR A 111 1.77 -2.02 -10.42
CA TYR A 111 1.52 -3.31 -11.06
C TYR A 111 2.53 -4.32 -10.55
N PHE A 112 2.06 -5.44 -10.01
CA PHE A 112 2.95 -6.55 -9.68
C PHE A 112 3.23 -7.40 -10.92
N THR A 113 4.30 -8.19 -10.89
CA THR A 113 4.54 -9.18 -11.94
C THR A 113 3.40 -10.19 -12.02
N ARG A 114 3.19 -10.79 -13.20
CA ARG A 114 2.20 -11.89 -13.36
C ARG A 114 2.47 -13.06 -12.40
N SER A 115 3.73 -13.38 -12.13
CA SER A 115 4.11 -14.41 -11.15
C SER A 115 3.65 -14.08 -9.74
N PHE A 116 3.72 -12.80 -9.33
CA PHE A 116 3.23 -12.35 -8.03
C PHE A 116 1.72 -12.56 -7.91
N TYR A 117 0.94 -12.16 -8.92
CA TYR A 117 -0.51 -12.41 -8.92
C TYR A 117 -0.83 -13.91 -8.90
N LYS A 118 -0.06 -14.76 -9.60
CA LYS A 118 -0.22 -16.22 -9.50
C LYS A 118 -0.02 -16.71 -8.07
N HIS A 119 1.00 -16.21 -7.36
CA HIS A 119 1.21 -16.56 -5.94
C HIS A 119 0.04 -16.14 -5.05
N ILE A 120 -0.50 -14.93 -5.21
CA ILE A 120 -1.70 -14.48 -4.45
C ILE A 120 -2.88 -15.45 -4.68
N LEU A 121 -3.06 -15.90 -5.92
CA LEU A 121 -4.15 -16.80 -6.31
C LEU A 121 -3.88 -18.28 -6.00
N GLY A 122 -2.74 -18.63 -5.39
CA GLY A 122 -2.36 -20.03 -5.15
C GLY A 122 -2.11 -20.84 -6.43
N LYS A 123 -1.82 -20.16 -7.56
CA LYS A 123 -1.56 -20.80 -8.85
C LYS A 123 -0.06 -21.07 -9.03
N SER A 124 0.25 -22.19 -9.70
CA SER A 124 1.64 -22.54 -10.05
C SER A 124 2.27 -21.50 -10.97
N VAL A 125 3.48 -21.05 -10.60
CA VAL A 125 4.34 -20.23 -11.43
C VAL A 125 5.13 -21.17 -12.35
N ARG A 126 4.47 -21.56 -13.44
CA ARG A 126 5.13 -22.04 -14.66
C ARG A 126 5.45 -20.87 -15.57
#